data_AF-A0A7R9TR45-F1
#
_entry.id   AF-A0A7R9TR45-F1
#
_cell.length_a   1.000
_cell.length_b   1.000
_cell.length_c   1.000
_cell.angle_alpha   90.00
_cell.angle_beta   90.00
_cell.angle_gamma   90.00
#
_symmetry.space_group_name_H-M   'P 1'
#
loop_
_entity.id
_entity.type
_entity.pdbx_description
1 polymer ?
#
loop_
_entity_poly.entity_id
_entity_poly.type
_entity_poly.pdbx_seq_one_letter_code
_entity_poly.pdbx_strand_id
1 'polypeptide(L)'
;EGDGGGEGGGGGSRCAYAAVLNSRGKIAHDLFLHAGCARVEAAAGAGGVVLECAEESVERLAAALRRHRLRARVDIEEVEARELGVAVAFRNEGGAAAPTWDELAGALAPDPRAPQLARRGLLPEEAAAPSAWGDGGEHAAYVAWRYAHGLAEGPSELPPGELSALECNLEAMGAVSFSKGCYLGQEPVARAHHTGVVRKRVMPVALRGSGAASAAPGDELVVSRGGRGRANAA
;
A
#
# COMPACT_ATOMS: atom_id res chain seq x y z
N GLU A 1 44.54 -4.13 -5.72
CA GLU A 1 44.20 -3.07 -6.68
C GLU A 1 42.70 -2.80 -6.46
N GLY A 2 42.35 -1.92 -5.53
CA GLY A 2 42.32 -0.46 -5.74
C GLY A 2 40.95 -0.12 -6.32
N ASP A 3 39.94 0.09 -5.49
CA ASP A 3 39.53 1.38 -4.92
C ASP A 3 38.22 1.83 -5.60
N GLY A 4 37.35 2.50 -4.84
CA GLY A 4 36.04 2.95 -5.28
C GLY A 4 35.04 3.11 -4.15
N GLY A 5 35.49 3.62 -2.99
CA GLY A 5 34.61 4.15 -1.98
C GLY A 5 33.75 5.28 -2.56
N GLY A 6 32.44 5.09 -2.50
CA GLY A 6 31.44 6.13 -2.72
C GLY A 6 30.70 6.39 -1.42
N GLU A 7 31.34 7.07 -0.47
CA GLU A 7 30.63 7.80 0.57
C GLU A 7 30.18 9.13 -0.04
N GLY A 8 28.86 9.33 -0.16
CA GLY A 8 28.27 10.59 -0.57
C GLY A 8 26.82 10.47 -1.04
N GLY A 9 25.86 10.85 -0.19
CA GLY A 9 24.49 11.12 -0.61
C GLY A 9 23.49 10.89 0.51
N GLY A 10 22.88 11.96 1.05
CA GLY A 10 21.81 11.87 2.03
C GLY A 10 20.73 10.89 1.59
N GLY A 11 20.27 10.04 2.51
CA GLY A 11 19.31 8.97 2.23
C GLY A 11 18.08 9.51 1.49
N GLY A 12 17.79 8.95 0.32
CA GLY A 12 16.53 9.22 -0.36
C GLY A 12 15.37 8.58 0.39
N SER A 13 14.17 9.16 0.24
CA SER A 13 12.93 8.55 0.75
C SER A 13 12.80 7.09 0.28
N ARG A 14 12.54 6.17 1.21
CA ARG A 14 12.26 4.76 0.95
C ARG A 14 10.84 4.43 1.39
N CYS A 15 10.17 3.63 0.58
CA CYS A 15 8.81 3.14 0.85
C CYS A 15 8.76 1.63 0.63
N ALA A 16 8.11 0.91 1.54
CA ALA A 16 7.83 -0.52 1.40
C ALA A 16 6.36 -0.81 1.70
N TYR A 17 5.74 -1.72 0.95
CA TYR A 17 4.38 -2.18 1.23
C TYR A 17 4.43 -3.41 2.12
N ALA A 18 3.51 -3.49 3.07
CA ALA A 18 3.41 -4.62 3.98
C ALA A 18 1.95 -4.82 4.44
N ALA A 19 1.72 -5.91 5.15
CA ALA A 19 0.48 -6.13 5.87
C ALA A 19 0.75 -6.75 7.25
N VAL A 20 -0.05 -6.35 8.23
CA VAL A 20 -0.20 -7.10 9.48
C VAL A 20 -1.20 -8.21 9.22
N LEU A 21 -0.82 -9.45 9.52
CA LEU A 21 -1.70 -10.62 9.40
C LEU A 21 -2.14 -11.11 10.77
N ASN A 22 -3.27 -11.82 10.83
CA ASN A 22 -3.62 -12.63 11.98
C ASN A 22 -2.97 -14.03 11.91
N SER A 23 -3.14 -14.83 12.97
CA SER A 23 -2.59 -16.19 13.05
C SER A 23 -3.08 -17.15 11.95
N ARG A 24 -4.19 -16.83 11.28
CA ARG A 24 -4.74 -17.60 10.15
C ARG A 24 -4.20 -17.15 8.79
N GLY A 25 -3.25 -16.21 8.75
CA GLY A 25 -2.69 -15.68 7.50
C GLY A 25 -3.63 -14.74 6.74
N LYS A 26 -4.66 -14.21 7.42
CA LYS A 26 -5.61 -13.23 6.88
C LYS A 26 -5.16 -11.82 7.22
N ILE A 27 -5.39 -10.87 6.31
CA ILE A 27 -5.00 -9.48 6.47
C ILE A 27 -5.76 -8.87 7.65
N ALA A 28 -5.06 -8.15 8.52
CA ALA A 28 -5.65 -7.31 9.55
C ALA A 28 -5.55 -5.82 9.17
N HIS A 29 -4.39 -5.42 8.64
CA HIS A 29 -4.12 -4.07 8.13
C HIS A 29 -3.15 -4.18 6.95
N ASP A 30 -3.40 -3.46 5.87
CA ASP A 30 -2.38 -3.10 4.90
C ASP A 30 -1.72 -1.77 5.30
N LEU A 31 -0.44 -1.62 4.99
CA LEU A 31 0.32 -0.43 5.38
C LEU A 31 1.55 -0.19 4.50
N PHE A 32 1.98 1.07 4.44
CA PHE A 32 3.28 1.45 3.90
C PHE A 32 4.24 1.79 5.04
N LEU A 33 5.50 1.42 4.87
CA LEU A 33 6.59 1.83 5.75
C LEU A 33 7.41 2.89 5.03
N HIS A 34 7.53 4.07 5.63
CA HIS A 34 8.34 5.17 5.15
C HIS A 34 9.60 5.30 6.00
N ALA A 35 10.77 5.43 5.36
CA ALA A 35 12.06 5.52 6.04
C ALA A 35 13.12 6.29 5.24
N GLY A 36 14.15 6.75 5.94
CA GLY A 36 15.40 7.19 5.31
C GLY A 36 15.39 8.58 4.68
N CYS A 37 14.36 9.41 4.92
CA CYS A 37 14.38 10.83 4.58
C CYS A 37 14.27 11.70 5.84
N ALA A 38 14.73 12.94 5.76
CA ALA A 38 14.78 13.88 6.89
C ALA A 38 13.42 14.10 7.57
N ARG A 39 12.31 14.04 6.83
CA ARG A 39 10.96 14.18 7.39
C ARG A 39 10.57 13.00 8.28
N VAL A 40 10.88 11.78 7.85
CA VAL A 40 10.68 10.59 8.68
C VAL A 40 11.60 10.60 9.90
N GLU A 41 12.86 11.01 9.74
CA GLU A 41 13.80 11.12 10.87
C GLU A 41 13.40 12.20 11.87
N ALA A 42 12.80 13.31 11.41
CA ALA A 42 12.24 14.32 12.30
C ALA A 42 11.04 13.81 13.09
N ALA A 43 10.17 12.99 12.48
CA ALA A 43 8.97 12.47 13.13
C ALA A 43 9.24 11.23 14.02
N ALA A 44 10.13 10.33 13.60
CA ALA A 44 10.34 9.02 14.24
C ALA A 44 11.75 8.83 14.84
N GLY A 45 12.62 9.85 14.73
CA GLY A 45 14.02 9.78 15.14
C GLY A 45 14.92 9.04 14.15
N ALA A 46 16.23 9.10 14.40
CA ALA A 46 17.23 8.41 13.57
C ALA A 46 17.00 6.89 13.60
N GLY A 47 16.81 6.29 12.42
CA GLY A 47 16.49 4.86 12.27
C GLY A 47 15.03 4.51 12.57
N GLY A 48 14.18 5.49 12.85
CA GLY A 48 12.74 5.33 12.98
C GLY A 48 12.05 5.09 11.64
N VAL A 49 10.80 4.66 11.70
CA VAL A 49 9.92 4.46 10.54
C VAL A 49 8.56 5.06 10.84
N VAL A 50 7.93 5.63 9.81
CA VAL A 50 6.52 6.03 9.88
C VAL A 50 5.68 4.99 9.16
N LEU A 51 4.62 4.54 9.82
CA LEU A 51 3.66 3.58 9.27
C LEU A 51 2.45 4.34 8.74
N GLU A 52 2.18 4.19 7.46
CA GLU A 52 1.00 4.72 6.81
C GLU A 52 -0.08 3.63 6.75
N CYS A 53 -1.29 3.93 7.21
CA CYS A 53 -2.45 3.04 7.10
C CYS A 53 -3.72 3.87 6.94
N ALA A 54 -4.84 3.21 6.63
CA ALA A 54 -6.15 3.88 6.60
C ALA A 54 -6.46 4.56 7.95
N GLU A 55 -7.07 5.73 7.92
CA GLU A 55 -7.38 6.53 9.12
C GLU A 55 -8.12 5.71 10.19
N GLU A 56 -9.17 4.97 9.78
CA GLU A 56 -9.95 4.09 10.65
C GLU A 56 -9.17 2.88 11.22
N SER A 57 -7.96 2.61 10.70
CA SER A 57 -7.07 1.54 11.17
C SER A 57 -6.05 2.00 12.21
N VAL A 58 -5.83 3.31 12.40
CA VAL A 58 -4.75 3.85 13.24
C VAL A 58 -4.79 3.30 14.66
N GLU A 59 -5.91 3.45 15.36
CA GLU A 59 -6.06 2.99 16.75
C GLU A 59 -5.83 1.47 16.89
N ARG A 60 -6.42 0.68 15.97
CA ARG A 60 -6.35 -0.78 15.99
C ARG A 60 -4.95 -1.28 15.68
N LEU A 61 -4.28 -0.67 14.69
CA LEU A 61 -2.90 -0.99 14.34
C LEU A 61 -1.96 -0.64 15.50
N ALA A 62 -2.09 0.55 16.09
CA ALA A 62 -1.27 0.96 17.23
C ALA A 62 -1.45 0.02 18.44
N ALA A 63 -2.70 -0.37 18.75
CA ALA A 63 -2.99 -1.34 19.79
C ALA A 63 -2.40 -2.73 19.49
N ALA A 64 -2.46 -3.18 18.23
CA ALA A 64 -1.85 -4.43 17.79
C ALA A 64 -0.32 -4.40 17.93
N LEU A 65 0.34 -3.33 17.51
CA LEU A 65 1.79 -3.17 17.63
C LEU A 65 2.23 -3.12 19.10
N ARG A 66 1.54 -2.35 19.96
CA ARG A 66 1.83 -2.27 21.41
C ARG A 66 1.73 -3.63 22.10
N ARG A 67 0.75 -4.46 21.70
CA ARG A 67 0.59 -5.83 22.21
C ARG A 67 1.77 -6.73 21.87
N HIS A 68 2.42 -6.51 20.72
CA HIS A 68 3.51 -7.36 20.20
C HIS A 68 4.91 -6.78 20.46
N ARG A 69 5.04 -5.60 21.08
CA ARG A 69 6.31 -4.93 21.45
C ARG A 69 7.09 -5.65 22.56
N LEU A 70 6.80 -6.89 22.95
CA LEU A 70 7.27 -7.48 24.21
C LEU A 70 8.81 -7.34 24.40
N ARG A 71 9.21 -6.44 25.32
CA ARG A 71 10.60 -6.04 25.64
C ARG A 71 11.40 -5.37 24.52
N ALA A 72 10.79 -5.13 23.35
CA ALA A 72 11.41 -4.35 22.29
C ALA A 72 11.54 -2.89 22.74
N ARG A 73 12.73 -2.32 22.55
CA ARG A 73 13.02 -0.90 22.79
C ARG A 73 12.56 -0.06 21.60
N VAL A 74 11.25 -0.02 21.38
CA VAL A 74 10.60 0.70 20.28
C VAL A 74 9.40 1.45 20.84
N ASP A 75 9.36 2.76 20.67
CA ASP A 75 8.21 3.57 21.05
C ASP A 75 7.23 3.69 19.87
N ILE A 76 5.94 3.73 20.18
CA ILE A 76 4.85 3.65 19.20
C ILE A 76 3.90 4.81 19.49
N GLU A 77 4.02 5.83 18.66
CA GLU A 77 3.30 7.09 18.76
C GLU A 77 2.51 7.31 17.48
N GLU A 78 1.39 8.01 17.61
CA GLU A 78 0.59 8.44 16.48
C GLU A 78 1.17 9.76 15.97
N VAL A 79 1.38 9.84 14.66
CA VAL A 79 1.79 11.09 14.01
C VAL A 79 0.52 11.89 13.75
N GLU A 80 0.43 13.11 14.25
CA GLU A 80 -0.73 13.95 14.00
C GLU A 80 -0.81 14.31 12.51
N ALA A 81 -2.02 14.25 11.93
CA ALA A 81 -2.25 14.53 10.51
C ALA A 81 -1.73 15.91 10.05
N ARG A 82 -1.64 16.88 10.97
CA ARG A 82 -1.09 18.22 10.68
C ARG A 82 0.44 18.25 10.48
N GLU A 83 1.15 17.20 10.84
CA GLU A 83 2.63 17.15 10.77
C GLU A 83 3.13 16.53 9.46
N LEU A 84 2.47 15.47 9.01
CA LEU A 84 2.82 14.73 7.80
C LEU A 84 1.58 14.20 7.10
N GLY A 85 1.47 14.51 5.81
CA GLY A 85 0.48 13.98 4.90
C GLY A 85 1.07 12.99 3.90
N VAL A 86 0.20 12.13 3.39
CA VAL A 86 0.54 11.14 2.37
C VAL A 86 0.45 11.78 0.99
N ALA A 87 1.57 11.80 0.27
CA ALA A 87 1.63 12.27 -1.10
C ALA A 87 1.81 11.10 -2.06
N VAL A 88 0.95 11.03 -3.08
CA VAL A 88 1.03 10.05 -4.16
C VAL A 88 0.99 10.78 -5.50
N ALA A 89 2.00 10.55 -6.32
CA ALA A 89 2.06 11.02 -7.69
C ALA A 89 1.96 9.80 -8.63
N PHE A 90 0.99 9.80 -9.55
CA PHE A 90 0.74 8.66 -10.43
C PHE A 90 0.51 9.10 -11.87
N ARG A 91 0.84 8.21 -12.81
CA ARG A 91 0.66 8.47 -14.24
C ARG A 91 -0.80 8.22 -14.64
N ASN A 92 -1.47 9.26 -15.10
CA ASN A 92 -2.73 9.15 -15.82
C ASN A 92 -2.47 9.36 -17.32
N GLU A 93 -3.00 8.47 -18.17
CA GLU A 93 -2.88 8.62 -19.62
C GLU A 93 -3.69 9.86 -20.06
N GLY A 94 -3.04 10.81 -20.76
CA GLY A 94 -3.69 12.04 -21.25
C GLY A 94 -3.63 13.25 -20.32
N GLY A 95 -2.86 13.20 -19.22
CA GLY A 95 -2.63 14.34 -18.32
C GLY A 95 -1.67 15.40 -18.88
N ALA A 96 -1.54 16.51 -18.15
CA ALA A 96 -0.59 17.58 -18.44
C ALA A 96 0.88 17.09 -18.34
N ALA A 97 1.84 17.97 -18.67
CA ALA A 97 3.26 17.67 -18.48
C ALA A 97 3.53 17.38 -16.98
N ALA A 98 3.71 16.10 -16.66
CA ALA A 98 4.05 15.64 -15.31
C ALA A 98 5.56 15.87 -15.05
N PRO A 99 5.97 16.15 -13.80
CA PRO A 99 7.37 16.07 -13.46
C PRO A 99 7.89 14.66 -13.74
N THR A 100 9.14 14.63 -14.17
CA THR A 100 9.94 13.43 -14.27
C THR A 100 10.08 12.76 -12.92
N TRP A 101 10.37 11.46 -12.95
CA TRP A 101 10.68 10.71 -11.74
C TRP A 101 11.91 11.23 -11.00
N ASP A 102 12.83 11.86 -11.71
CA ASP A 102 14.02 12.49 -11.13
C ASP A 102 13.66 13.79 -10.39
N GLU A 103 12.69 14.56 -10.89
CA GLU A 103 12.19 15.76 -10.21
C GLU A 103 11.44 15.44 -8.91
N LEU A 104 10.85 14.24 -8.81
CA LEU A 104 10.23 13.75 -7.57
C LEU A 104 11.19 12.99 -6.66
N ALA A 105 12.41 12.69 -7.13
CA ALA A 105 13.37 11.90 -6.39
C ALA A 105 13.79 12.62 -5.10
N GLY A 106 14.00 11.84 -4.02
CA GLY A 106 14.30 12.38 -2.69
C GLY A 106 13.06 12.83 -1.91
N ALA A 107 12.07 13.43 -2.58
CA ALA A 107 10.78 13.76 -1.96
C ALA A 107 9.87 12.52 -1.85
N LEU A 108 9.69 11.80 -2.97
CA LEU A 108 8.82 10.62 -3.08
C LEU A 108 9.63 9.40 -3.55
N ALA A 109 9.41 8.25 -2.93
CA ALA A 109 9.96 6.96 -3.34
C ALA A 109 9.12 6.34 -4.46
N PRO A 110 9.64 5.39 -5.26
CA PRO A 110 8.77 4.50 -6.06
C PRO A 110 7.67 3.88 -5.19
N ASP A 111 6.40 3.91 -5.65
CA ASP A 111 5.34 3.18 -4.94
C ASP A 111 5.66 1.67 -5.05
N PRO A 112 5.86 0.96 -3.95
CA PRO A 112 6.30 -0.43 -3.95
C PRO A 112 5.34 -1.39 -4.66
N ARG A 113 4.06 -1.03 -4.81
CA ARG A 113 3.06 -1.85 -5.52
C ARG A 113 3.12 -1.67 -7.03
N ALA A 114 3.53 -0.49 -7.50
CA ALA A 114 3.56 -0.11 -8.91
C ALA A 114 4.70 0.87 -9.22
N PRO A 115 5.97 0.46 -9.05
CA PRO A 115 7.12 1.39 -9.01
C PRO A 115 7.37 2.15 -10.31
N GLN A 116 6.86 1.65 -11.44
CA GLN A 116 6.99 2.31 -12.74
C GLN A 116 5.88 3.33 -13.01
N LEU A 117 4.77 3.26 -12.26
CA LEU A 117 3.54 4.01 -12.54
C LEU A 117 3.23 5.04 -11.47
N ALA A 118 3.77 4.89 -10.25
CA ALA A 118 3.51 5.80 -9.15
C ALA A 118 4.74 6.03 -8.26
N ARG A 119 4.71 7.17 -7.57
CA ARG A 119 5.63 7.60 -6.53
C ARG A 119 4.81 7.92 -5.28
N ARG A 120 5.36 7.62 -4.11
CA ARG A 120 4.70 7.74 -2.81
C ARG A 120 5.68 8.22 -1.75
N GLY A 121 5.22 9.04 -0.82
CA GLY A 121 6.03 9.50 0.29
C GLY A 121 5.24 10.36 1.25
N LEU A 122 5.93 10.85 2.28
CA LEU A 122 5.37 11.78 3.26
C LEU A 122 5.87 13.19 2.95
N LEU A 123 4.97 14.16 2.98
CA LEU A 123 5.23 15.61 2.87
C LEU A 123 4.54 16.32 4.04
N PRO A 124 4.87 17.59 4.34
CA PRO A 124 3.98 18.41 5.18
C PRO A 124 2.56 18.37 4.61
N GLU A 125 1.55 18.32 5.48
CA GLU A 125 0.13 18.13 5.10
C GLU A 125 -0.31 19.13 4.02
N GLU A 126 0.14 20.38 4.09
CA GLU A 126 -0.21 21.44 3.13
C GLU A 126 0.34 21.19 1.72
N ALA A 127 1.37 20.35 1.61
CA ALA A 127 1.98 19.93 0.34
C ALA A 127 1.58 18.51 -0.06
N ALA A 128 0.85 17.78 0.79
CA ALA A 128 0.42 16.41 0.56
C ALA A 128 -0.92 16.38 -0.17
N ALA A 129 -0.89 16.59 -1.49
CA ALA A 129 -2.05 16.38 -2.35
C ALA A 129 -1.87 15.08 -3.16
N PRO A 130 -2.92 14.26 -3.34
CA PRO A 130 -2.91 13.21 -4.36
C PRO A 130 -2.86 13.87 -5.75
N SER A 131 -1.77 13.73 -6.49
CA SER A 131 -1.66 14.36 -7.81
C SER A 131 -1.70 13.31 -8.93
N ALA A 132 -2.85 13.30 -9.63
CA ALA A 132 -2.94 12.92 -11.03
C ALA A 132 -2.60 14.18 -11.80
N TRP A 133 -1.54 14.24 -12.61
CA TRP A 133 -1.10 15.52 -13.17
C TRP A 133 -2.13 16.13 -14.15
N GLY A 134 -3.02 16.99 -13.62
CA GLY A 134 -4.14 17.71 -14.23
C GLY A 134 -5.15 18.19 -13.16
N ASP A 135 -5.69 19.41 -13.31
CA ASP A 135 -6.41 20.17 -12.27
C ASP A 135 -7.74 19.51 -11.83
N GLY A 136 -7.92 19.35 -10.51
CA GLY A 136 -9.22 19.14 -9.86
C GLY A 136 -9.86 17.75 -9.95
N GLY A 137 -9.36 16.80 -9.15
CA GLY A 137 -10.03 15.50 -8.93
C GLY A 137 -9.24 14.52 -8.07
N GLU A 138 -8.59 14.98 -7.01
CA GLU A 138 -7.38 14.37 -6.43
C GLU A 138 -7.58 12.96 -5.85
N HIS A 139 -8.59 12.73 -4.99
CA HIS A 139 -8.80 11.40 -4.39
C HIS A 139 -9.52 10.41 -5.30
N ALA A 140 -10.62 10.83 -5.96
CA ALA A 140 -11.41 9.95 -6.82
C ALA A 140 -10.61 9.47 -8.05
N ALA A 141 -9.76 10.33 -8.64
CA ALA A 141 -8.88 9.91 -9.72
C ALA A 141 -7.84 8.89 -9.27
N TYR A 142 -7.31 9.04 -8.05
CA TYR A 142 -6.39 8.06 -7.46
C TYR A 142 -7.08 6.71 -7.23
N VAL A 143 -8.29 6.71 -6.67
CA VAL A 143 -9.09 5.49 -6.48
C VAL A 143 -9.38 4.82 -7.82
N ALA A 144 -9.84 5.56 -8.83
CA ALA A 144 -10.10 5.03 -10.16
C ALA A 144 -8.83 4.47 -10.82
N TRP A 145 -7.70 5.15 -10.67
CA TRP A 145 -6.40 4.68 -11.15
C TRP A 145 -6.01 3.37 -10.45
N ARG A 146 -6.14 3.27 -9.12
CA ARG A 146 -5.88 2.04 -8.37
C ARG A 146 -6.76 0.89 -8.85
N TYR A 147 -8.06 1.14 -9.04
CA TYR A 147 -9.01 0.16 -9.54
C TYR A 147 -8.64 -0.34 -10.94
N ALA A 148 -8.23 0.55 -11.85
CA ALA A 148 -7.78 0.16 -13.19
C ALA A 148 -6.53 -0.73 -13.15
N HIS A 149 -5.66 -0.56 -12.14
CA HIS A 149 -4.42 -1.33 -11.98
C HIS A 149 -4.55 -2.51 -11.01
N GLY A 150 -5.74 -2.77 -10.44
CA GLY A 150 -5.97 -3.86 -9.49
C GLY A 150 -5.25 -3.68 -8.15
N LEU A 151 -5.02 -2.43 -7.73
CA LEU A 151 -4.30 -2.08 -6.50
C LEU A 151 -5.29 -1.84 -5.36
N ALA A 152 -5.62 -2.90 -4.63
CA ALA A 152 -6.49 -2.81 -3.47
C ALA A 152 -5.82 -2.04 -2.31
N GLU A 153 -6.58 -1.20 -1.62
CA GLU A 153 -6.06 -0.39 -0.49
C GLU A 153 -7.13 -0.20 0.58
N GLY A 154 -6.74 -0.34 1.85
CA GLY A 154 -7.59 -0.04 2.99
C GLY A 154 -8.69 -1.07 3.29
N PRO A 155 -9.38 -0.92 4.43
CA PRO A 155 -10.30 -1.93 4.98
C PRO A 155 -11.60 -2.11 4.19
N SER A 156 -12.02 -1.14 3.37
CA SER A 156 -13.19 -1.28 2.49
C SER A 156 -12.95 -2.28 1.36
N GLU A 157 -11.72 -2.34 0.84
CA GLU A 157 -11.29 -3.21 -0.26
C GLU A 157 -10.60 -4.48 0.25
N LEU A 158 -9.97 -4.39 1.43
CA LEU A 158 -9.25 -5.45 2.13
C LEU A 158 -9.83 -5.69 3.55
N PRO A 159 -11.05 -6.25 3.67
CA PRO A 159 -11.71 -6.40 4.97
C PRO A 159 -10.89 -7.20 5.99
N PRO A 160 -10.64 -6.65 7.20
CA PRO A 160 -9.84 -7.31 8.21
C PRO A 160 -10.37 -8.71 8.58
N GLY A 161 -9.53 -9.72 8.42
CA GLY A 161 -9.78 -11.10 8.80
C GLY A 161 -10.45 -11.96 7.73
N GLU A 162 -10.82 -11.40 6.57
CA GLU A 162 -11.56 -12.11 5.53
C GLU A 162 -10.66 -12.70 4.44
N LEU A 163 -9.78 -11.86 3.88
CA LEU A 163 -8.92 -12.20 2.75
C LEU A 163 -7.51 -12.57 3.22
N SER A 164 -6.92 -13.59 2.58
CA SER A 164 -5.52 -13.97 2.80
C SER A 164 -4.58 -13.10 1.99
N ALA A 165 -3.31 -13.05 2.40
CA ALA A 165 -2.29 -12.27 1.69
C ALA A 165 -2.22 -12.57 0.18
N LEU A 166 -2.33 -13.86 -0.20
CA LEU A 166 -2.26 -14.26 -1.62
C LEU A 166 -3.56 -13.98 -2.38
N GLU A 167 -4.72 -13.98 -1.70
CA GLU A 167 -6.00 -13.60 -2.32
C GLU A 167 -6.01 -12.09 -2.67
N CYS A 168 -5.18 -11.29 -1.99
CA CYS A 168 -5.04 -9.86 -2.23
C CYS A 168 -3.80 -9.49 -3.08
N ASN A 169 -3.13 -10.49 -3.68
CA ASN A 169 -1.95 -10.28 -4.52
C ASN A 169 -0.76 -9.61 -3.79
N LEU A 170 -0.67 -9.73 -2.46
CA LEU A 170 0.40 -9.09 -1.67
C LEU A 170 1.80 -9.60 -2.05
N GLU A 171 1.91 -10.84 -2.54
CA GLU A 171 3.16 -11.39 -3.05
C GLU A 171 3.62 -10.70 -4.34
N ALA A 172 2.69 -10.33 -5.21
CA ALA A 172 2.99 -9.63 -6.46
C ALA A 172 3.37 -8.16 -6.21
N MET A 173 2.83 -7.56 -5.15
CA MET A 173 3.13 -6.19 -4.72
C MET A 173 4.31 -6.08 -3.74
N GLY A 174 5.06 -7.17 -3.52
CA GLY A 174 6.25 -7.16 -2.65
C GLY A 174 5.97 -7.09 -1.14
N ALA A 175 4.72 -7.21 -0.70
CA ALA A 175 4.33 -7.16 0.72
C ALA A 175 4.53 -8.51 1.45
N VAL A 176 4.74 -9.60 0.72
CA VAL A 176 5.11 -10.91 1.28
C VAL A 176 6.51 -11.28 0.82
N SER A 177 7.35 -11.70 1.78
CA SER A 177 8.65 -12.30 1.49
C SER A 177 8.69 -13.71 2.04
N PHE A 178 9.08 -14.66 1.18
CA PHE A 178 9.27 -16.07 1.52
C PHE A 178 10.69 -16.38 2.00
N SER A 179 11.59 -15.39 1.97
CA SER A 179 12.99 -15.51 2.39
C SER A 179 13.30 -14.79 3.71
N LYS A 180 12.36 -14.01 4.27
CA LYS A 180 12.53 -13.35 5.57
C LYS A 180 12.26 -14.31 6.74
N GLY A 181 12.65 -13.87 7.93
CA GLY A 181 12.40 -14.60 9.18
C GLY A 181 10.92 -14.77 9.52
N CYS A 182 10.64 -15.42 10.66
CA CYS A 182 9.29 -15.76 11.07
C CYS A 182 8.40 -14.53 11.30
N TYR A 183 7.17 -14.55 10.79
CA TYR A 183 6.16 -13.53 11.01
C TYR A 183 4.78 -14.15 11.28
N LEU A 184 3.88 -13.39 11.91
CA LEU A 184 2.54 -13.86 12.26
C LEU A 184 1.76 -14.24 11.00
N GLY A 185 1.16 -15.44 10.99
CA GLY A 185 0.40 -15.93 9.83
C GLY A 185 1.26 -16.43 8.67
N GLN A 186 2.58 -16.59 8.83
CA GLN A 186 3.47 -17.08 7.77
C GLN A 186 3.12 -18.49 7.30
N GLU A 187 2.91 -19.45 8.23
CA GLU A 187 2.68 -20.86 7.87
C GLU A 187 1.54 -21.05 6.85
N PRO A 188 0.31 -20.53 7.07
CA PRO A 188 -0.76 -20.67 6.08
C PRO A 188 -0.44 -19.97 4.75
N VAL A 189 0.23 -18.82 4.77
CA VAL A 189 0.63 -18.09 3.54
C VAL A 189 1.67 -18.88 2.74
N ALA A 190 2.72 -19.37 3.39
CA ALA A 190 3.76 -20.17 2.76
C ALA A 190 3.20 -21.50 2.21
N ARG A 191 2.33 -22.17 2.97
CA ARG A 191 1.66 -23.40 2.53
C ARG A 191 0.84 -23.16 1.27
N ALA A 192 0.04 -22.10 1.22
CA ALA A 192 -0.75 -21.75 0.05
C ALA A 192 0.13 -21.42 -1.17
N HIS A 193 1.24 -20.71 -0.98
CA HIS A 193 2.22 -20.41 -2.03
C HIS A 193 2.85 -21.69 -2.61
N HIS A 194 3.33 -22.61 -1.77
CA HIS A 194 4.01 -23.83 -2.23
C HIS A 194 3.06 -24.88 -2.83
N THR A 195 1.82 -24.95 -2.36
CA THR A 195 0.82 -25.86 -2.93
C THR A 195 0.22 -25.34 -4.24
N GLY A 196 0.43 -24.06 -4.58
CA GLY A 196 -0.08 -23.45 -5.80
C GLY A 196 -1.60 -23.23 -5.82
N VAL A 197 -2.28 -23.35 -4.67
CA VAL A 197 -3.74 -23.29 -4.61
C VAL A 197 -4.19 -21.90 -4.16
N VAL A 198 -4.27 -20.96 -5.10
CA VAL A 198 -4.99 -19.68 -4.93
C VAL A 198 -6.18 -19.68 -5.89
N ARG A 199 -7.39 -19.90 -5.34
CA ARG A 199 -8.61 -20.08 -6.15
C ARG A 199 -9.44 -18.80 -6.33
N LYS A 200 -9.15 -17.75 -5.55
CA LYS A 200 -9.79 -16.45 -5.65
C LYS A 200 -8.74 -15.36 -5.49
N ARG A 201 -8.88 -14.27 -6.24
CA ARG A 201 -8.00 -13.09 -6.19
C ARG A 201 -8.85 -11.82 -6.32
N VAL A 202 -8.39 -10.75 -5.69
CA VAL A 202 -8.86 -9.40 -6.01
C VAL A 202 -8.40 -9.06 -7.42
N MET A 203 -9.32 -8.62 -8.27
CA MET A 203 -9.08 -8.38 -9.69
C MET A 203 -9.73 -7.06 -10.11
N PRO A 204 -9.10 -6.28 -11.00
CA PRO A 204 -9.75 -5.12 -11.62
C PRO A 204 -10.90 -5.60 -12.52
N VAL A 205 -12.05 -4.92 -12.45
CA VAL A 205 -13.23 -5.22 -13.27
C VAL A 205 -13.74 -3.94 -13.91
N ALA A 206 -13.98 -3.98 -15.22
CA ALA A 206 -14.63 -2.90 -15.95
C ALA A 206 -16.05 -3.32 -16.33
N LEU A 207 -17.05 -2.65 -15.78
CA LEU A 207 -18.45 -2.86 -16.14
C LEU A 207 -18.74 -2.14 -17.46
N ARG A 208 -19.27 -2.88 -18.45
CA ARG A 208 -19.66 -2.32 -19.76
C ARG A 208 -21.18 -2.40 -19.90
N GLY A 209 -21.84 -1.25 -20.07
CA GLY A 209 -23.29 -1.17 -20.27
C GLY A 209 -23.79 0.28 -20.27
N SER A 210 -24.88 0.57 -20.98
CA SER A 210 -25.42 1.93 -21.17
C SER A 210 -26.37 2.40 -20.07
N GLY A 211 -26.39 1.75 -18.92
CA GLY A 211 -27.28 2.08 -17.80
C GLY A 211 -26.47 2.41 -16.55
N ALA A 212 -26.94 3.39 -15.78
CA ALA A 212 -26.39 3.82 -14.49
C ALA A 212 -26.52 2.76 -13.37
N ALA A 213 -26.38 1.47 -13.69
CA ALA A 213 -26.30 0.42 -12.69
C ALA A 213 -24.85 0.40 -12.15
N SER A 214 -24.64 1.05 -11.01
CA SER A 214 -23.45 0.79 -10.20
C SER A 214 -23.58 -0.61 -9.58
N ALA A 215 -22.50 -1.38 -9.56
CA ALA A 215 -22.44 -2.58 -8.74
C ALA A 215 -22.26 -2.17 -7.28
N ALA A 216 -22.99 -2.79 -6.37
CA ALA A 216 -22.79 -2.63 -4.94
C ALA A 216 -21.73 -3.63 -4.43
N PRO A 217 -21.01 -3.29 -3.34
CA PRO A 217 -20.16 -4.26 -2.65
C PRO A 217 -20.95 -5.53 -2.31
N GLY A 218 -20.39 -6.69 -2.66
CA GLY A 218 -20.99 -8.00 -2.41
C GLY A 218 -21.86 -8.55 -3.55
N ASP A 219 -22.18 -7.73 -4.56
CA ASP A 219 -22.92 -8.16 -5.75
C ASP A 219 -22.20 -9.32 -6.44
N GLU A 220 -22.98 -10.31 -6.88
CA GLU A 220 -22.44 -11.48 -7.55
C GLU A 220 -22.00 -11.14 -8.97
N LEU A 221 -20.72 -11.40 -9.27
CA LEU A 221 -20.18 -11.34 -10.61
C LEU A 221 -20.31 -12.71 -11.25
N VAL A 222 -21.15 -12.82 -12.29
CA VAL A 222 -21.35 -14.07 -13.03
C VAL A 222 -20.53 -14.03 -14.32
N VAL A 223 -19.60 -14.98 -14.46
CA VAL A 223 -18.85 -15.16 -15.71
C VAL A 223 -19.58 -16.19 -16.56
N SER A 224 -19.86 -15.88 -17.83
CA SER A 224 -20.64 -16.72 -18.75
C SER A 224 -20.12 -18.15 -18.94
N ARG A 225 -18.86 -18.43 -18.56
CA ARG A 225 -18.24 -19.76 -18.55
C ARG A 225 -18.28 -20.49 -17.20
N GLY A 226 -19.15 -20.08 -16.27
CA GLY A 226 -19.37 -20.76 -14.99
C GLY A 226 -18.49 -20.30 -13.82
N GLY A 227 -17.75 -19.20 -13.97
CA GLY A 227 -17.03 -18.56 -12.87
C GLY A 227 -17.95 -17.68 -12.03
N ARG A 228 -17.66 -17.59 -10.71
CA ARG A 228 -18.34 -16.68 -9.78
C ARG A 228 -17.32 -15.78 -9.08
N GLY A 229 -17.69 -14.53 -8.86
CA GLY A 229 -16.95 -13.55 -8.06
C GLY A 229 -17.90 -12.67 -7.25
N ARG A 230 -17.35 -11.75 -6.47
CA ARG A 230 -18.11 -10.69 -5.81
C ARG A 230 -17.46 -9.34 -6.11
N ALA A 231 -18.26 -8.31 -6.32
CA ALA A 231 -17.76 -6.94 -6.45
C ALA A 231 -17.28 -6.43 -5.07
N ASN A 232 -16.16 -5.72 -5.04
CA ASN A 232 -15.66 -5.00 -3.87
C ASN A 232 -15.63 -3.51 -4.22
N ALA A 233 -16.38 -2.68 -3.48
CA ALA A 233 -16.48 -1.22 -3.62
C ALA A 233 -16.85 -0.67 -5.02
N ALA A 234 -17.48 0.50 -5.03
CA ALA A 234 -17.95 1.21 -6.23
C ALA A 234 -17.21 2.53 -6.37
#